data_AF-A0A4Z0E458-F1
#
_entry.id   AF-A0A4Z0E458-F1
#
_cell.length_a   1.000
_cell.length_b   1.000
_cell.length_c   1.000
_cell.angle_alpha   90.00
_cell.angle_beta   90.00
_cell.angle_gamma   90.00
#
_symmetry.space_group_name_H-M   'P 1'
#
loop_
_entity.id
_entity.type
_entity.pdbx_description
1 polymer ?
#
loop_
_entity_poly.entity_id
_entity_poly.type
_entity_poly.pdbx_seq_one_letter_code
_entity_poly.pdbx_strand_id
1 'polypeptide(L)'
;MDADALRRWFGKTWPSEPVAENRAWFKLFKETENDPAVHYLHREFLFARDFAGLAAIFLVVFGAAAAFTMRLPSVLGLYIGFLILQFWLARHAAATYGNRLVCTVLARIAASLPDKARKSRKASSRPQVA
;
A
#
# COMPACT_ATOMS: atom_id res chain seq x y z
N MET A 1 11.73 4.75 4.32
CA MET A 1 12.20 6.15 4.37
C MET A 1 12.38 6.53 5.83
N ASP A 2 13.34 7.38 6.14
CA ASP A 2 13.64 7.82 7.51
C ASP A 2 12.53 8.75 8.03
N ALA A 3 11.92 8.39 9.17
CA ALA A 3 10.80 9.14 9.76
C ALA A 3 11.20 10.57 10.15
N ASP A 4 12.48 10.76 10.51
CA ASP A 4 13.00 12.07 10.90
C ASP A 4 13.11 13.03 9.71
N ALA A 5 13.38 12.51 8.51
CA ALA A 5 13.39 13.32 7.29
C ALA A 5 11.98 13.79 6.91
N LEU A 6 10.97 12.93 7.10
CA LEU A 6 9.56 13.28 6.92
C LEU A 6 9.09 14.32 7.96
N ARG A 7 9.49 14.15 9.23
CA ARG A 7 9.18 15.12 10.30
C ARG A 7 9.74 16.51 9.99
N ARG A 8 10.96 16.59 9.47
CA ARG A 8 11.57 17.86 9.04
C ARG A 8 10.82 18.51 7.87
N TRP A 9 10.24 17.70 6.97
CA TRP A 9 9.48 18.19 5.82
C TRP A 9 8.09 18.70 6.21
N PHE A 10 7.39 17.98 7.08
CA PHE A 10 6.07 18.39 7.59
C PHE A 10 6.12 19.44 8.71
N GLY A 11 7.28 19.65 9.33
CA GLY A 11 7.51 20.65 10.37
C GLY A 11 6.60 20.44 11.59
N LYS A 12 5.95 21.52 12.07
CA LYS A 12 4.97 21.48 13.17
C LYS A 12 3.63 20.82 12.80
N THR A 13 3.36 20.62 11.51
CA THR A 13 2.11 20.05 10.96
C THR A 13 2.27 18.55 10.75
N TRP A 14 2.75 17.83 11.76
CA TRP A 14 2.74 16.37 11.72
C TRP A 14 1.29 15.89 11.79
N PRO A 15 0.76 15.23 10.75
CA PRO A 15 -0.60 14.71 10.82
C PRO A 15 -0.64 13.57 11.84
N SER A 16 -1.40 13.75 12.93
CA SER A 16 -1.65 12.73 13.95
C SER A 16 -3.02 12.07 13.80
N GLU A 17 -3.88 12.63 12.95
CA GLU A 17 -5.20 12.09 12.64
C GLU A 17 -5.15 11.31 11.31
N PRO A 18 -5.84 10.15 11.22
CA PRO A 18 -5.85 9.33 9.99
C PRO A 18 -6.28 10.11 8.74
N VAL A 19 -7.23 11.04 8.88
CA VAL A 19 -7.71 11.88 7.77
C VAL A 19 -6.63 12.86 7.31
N ALA A 20 -5.90 13.46 8.27
CA ALA A 20 -4.81 14.38 7.98
C ALA A 20 -3.62 13.64 7.33
N GLU A 21 -3.31 12.41 7.78
CA GLU A 21 -2.27 11.56 7.19
C GLU A 21 -2.59 11.22 5.73
N ASN A 22 -3.82 10.80 5.47
CA ASN A 22 -4.26 10.48 4.11
C ASN A 22 -4.24 11.71 3.19
N ARG A 23 -4.67 12.88 3.70
CA ARG A 23 -4.62 14.14 2.94
C ARG A 23 -3.18 14.54 2.62
N ALA A 24 -2.27 14.40 3.58
CA ALA A 24 -0.85 14.68 3.39
C ALA A 24 -0.24 13.75 2.33
N TRP A 25 -0.48 12.43 2.44
CA TRP A 25 -0.04 11.46 1.46
C TRP A 25 -0.60 11.73 0.06
N PHE A 26 -1.88 12.09 -0.05
CA PHE A 26 -2.51 12.36 -1.35
C PHE A 26 -1.88 13.55 -2.07
N LYS A 27 -1.48 14.61 -1.34
CA LYS A 27 -0.73 15.73 -1.93
C LYS A 27 0.60 15.28 -2.52
N LEU A 28 1.36 14.49 -1.75
CA LEU A 28 2.65 13.91 -2.17
C LEU A 28 2.52 12.99 -3.39
N PHE A 29 1.47 12.17 -3.40
CA PHE A 29 1.14 11.32 -4.54
C PHE A 29 0.85 12.16 -5.79
N LYS A 30 0.05 13.24 -5.67
CA LYS A 30 -0.28 14.10 -6.81
C LYS A 30 0.91 14.81 -7.42
N GLU A 31 1.92 15.17 -6.63
CA GLU A 31 3.17 15.72 -7.14
C GLU A 31 4.02 14.71 -7.93
N THR A 32 3.87 13.42 -7.64
CA THR A 32 4.68 12.32 -8.21
C THR A 32 3.91 11.37 -9.13
N GLU A 33 2.64 11.66 -9.39
CA GLU A 33 1.71 10.81 -10.17
C GLU A 33 2.21 10.55 -11.60
N ASN A 34 2.90 11.53 -12.20
CA ASN A 34 3.44 11.43 -13.55
C ASN A 34 4.73 10.58 -13.66
N ASP A 35 5.32 10.14 -12.53
CA ASP A 35 6.47 9.24 -12.58
C ASP A 35 6.02 7.84 -13.06
N PRO A 36 6.62 7.28 -14.12
CA PRO A 36 6.20 6.00 -14.67
C PRO A 36 6.26 4.85 -13.65
N ALA A 37 7.18 4.90 -12.68
CA ALA A 37 7.27 3.89 -11.63
C ALA A 37 6.10 4.00 -10.62
N VAL A 38 5.69 5.23 -10.28
CA VAL A 38 4.55 5.49 -9.40
C VAL A 38 3.25 5.09 -10.09
N HIS A 39 3.09 5.45 -11.37
CA HIS A 39 1.92 5.11 -12.16
C HIS A 39 1.71 3.59 -12.29
N TYR A 40 2.79 2.84 -12.56
CA TYR A 40 2.74 1.38 -12.63
C TYR A 40 2.26 0.76 -11.31
N LEU A 41 2.87 1.15 -10.19
CA LEU A 41 2.49 0.64 -8.86
C LEU A 41 1.08 1.07 -8.45
N HIS A 42 0.64 2.25 -8.86
CA HIS A 42 -0.72 2.72 -8.60
C HIS A 42 -1.74 1.83 -9.31
N ARG A 43 -1.48 1.49 -10.57
CA ARG A 43 -2.33 0.56 -11.34
C ARG A 43 -2.36 -0.84 -10.71
N GLU A 44 -1.22 -1.40 -10.31
CA GLU A 44 -1.16 -2.70 -9.63
C GLU A 44 -1.96 -2.69 -8.32
N PHE A 45 -1.85 -1.63 -7.53
CA PHE A 45 -2.62 -1.46 -6.30
C PHE A 45 -4.12 -1.41 -6.56
N LEU A 46 -4.57 -0.60 -7.53
CA LEU A 46 -5.99 -0.51 -7.90
C LEU A 46 -6.53 -1.86 -8.37
N PHE A 47 -5.78 -2.55 -9.24
CA PHE A 47 -6.16 -3.87 -9.72
C PHE A 47 -6.30 -4.88 -8.57
N ALA A 48 -5.30 -4.97 -7.68
CA ALA A 48 -5.34 -5.92 -6.57
C ALA A 48 -6.47 -5.61 -5.57
N ARG A 49 -6.75 -4.33 -5.32
CA ARG A 49 -7.87 -3.90 -4.47
C ARG A 49 -9.22 -4.30 -5.08
N ASP A 50 -9.42 -4.02 -6.36
CA ASP A 50 -10.68 -4.31 -7.04
C ASP A 50 -10.88 -5.83 -7.19
N PHE A 51 -9.80 -6.57 -7.44
CA PHE A 51 -9.81 -8.04 -7.43
C PHE A 51 -10.13 -8.61 -6.05
N ALA A 52 -9.62 -8.03 -4.96
CA ALA A 52 -10.00 -8.45 -3.61
C ALA A 52 -11.49 -8.20 -3.32
N GLY A 53 -12.05 -7.10 -3.84
CA GLY A 53 -13.49 -6.84 -3.80
C GLY A 53 -14.30 -7.89 -4.56
N LEU A 54 -13.87 -8.24 -5.78
CA LEU A 54 -14.49 -9.33 -6.56
C LEU A 54 -14.38 -10.69 -5.85
N ALA A 55 -13.23 -10.99 -5.26
CA ALA A 55 -13.03 -12.22 -4.49
C ALA A 55 -13.97 -12.30 -3.28
N ALA A 56 -14.24 -11.17 -2.61
CA ALA A 56 -15.23 -11.11 -1.54
C ALA A 56 -16.66 -11.37 -2.07
N ILE A 57 -17.02 -10.79 -3.21
CA ILE A 57 -18.32 -11.03 -3.86
C ILE A 57 -18.45 -12.51 -4.24
N PHE A 58 -17.41 -13.11 -4.82
CA PHE A 58 -17.40 -14.53 -5.17
C PHE A 58 -17.53 -15.42 -3.94
N LEU A 59 -16.85 -15.09 -2.84
CA LEU A 59 -16.98 -15.80 -1.59
C LEU A 59 -18.43 -15.81 -1.09
N VAL A 60 -19.13 -14.67 -1.14
CA VAL A 60 -20.52 -14.57 -0.66
C VAL A 60 -21.50 -15.23 -1.63
N VAL A 61 -21.44 -14.84 -2.91
CA VAL A 61 -22.43 -15.26 -3.92
C VAL A 61 -22.23 -16.72 -4.29
N PHE A 62 -21.00 -17.12 -4.67
CA PHE A 62 -20.73 -18.50 -5.04
C PHE A 62 -20.62 -19.41 -3.83
N GLY A 63 -20.19 -18.91 -2.67
CA GLY A 63 -20.26 -19.68 -1.43
C GLY A 63 -21.70 -20.02 -1.05
N ALA A 64 -22.62 -19.06 -1.12
CA ALA A 64 -24.04 -19.32 -0.89
C ALA A 64 -24.60 -20.30 -1.94
N ALA A 65 -24.33 -20.07 -3.23
CA ALA A 65 -24.80 -20.98 -4.30
C ALA A 65 -24.27 -22.41 -4.12
N ALA A 66 -23.00 -22.58 -3.73
CA ALA A 66 -22.40 -23.89 -3.47
C ALA A 66 -23.09 -24.60 -2.29
N ALA A 67 -23.47 -23.87 -1.24
CA ALA A 67 -24.18 -24.44 -0.10
C ALA A 67 -25.56 -25.02 -0.47
N PHE A 68 -26.25 -24.45 -1.47
CA PHE A 68 -27.54 -24.97 -1.94
C PHE A 68 -27.42 -26.08 -3.01
N THR A 69 -26.32 -26.12 -3.74
CA THR A 69 -26.15 -27.02 -4.90
C THR A 69 -25.33 -28.27 -4.60
N MET A 70 -24.35 -28.19 -3.69
CA MET A 70 -23.47 -29.31 -3.37
C MET A 70 -24.02 -30.16 -2.23
N ARG A 71 -24.16 -31.47 -2.48
CA ARG A 71 -24.63 -32.44 -1.48
C ARG A 71 -23.52 -33.04 -0.61
N LEU A 72 -22.29 -33.12 -1.12
CA LEU A 72 -21.16 -33.69 -0.39
C LEU A 72 -20.47 -32.61 0.47
N PRO A 73 -20.48 -32.73 1.80
CA PRO A 73 -19.94 -31.70 2.69
C PRO A 73 -18.41 -31.52 2.54
N SER A 74 -17.68 -32.60 2.21
CA SER A 74 -16.23 -32.54 1.99
C SER A 74 -15.85 -31.68 0.78
N VAL A 75 -16.61 -31.80 -0.31
CA VAL A 75 -16.37 -31.01 -1.54
C VAL A 75 -16.75 -29.55 -1.31
N LEU A 76 -17.87 -29.30 -0.61
CA LEU A 76 -18.28 -27.96 -0.22
C LEU A 76 -17.22 -27.28 0.65
N GLY A 77 -16.72 -27.97 1.68
CA GLY A 77 -15.69 -27.43 2.57
C GLY A 77 -14.39 -27.08 1.82
N LEU A 78 -13.95 -27.95 0.90
CA LEU A 78 -12.80 -27.69 0.04
C LEU A 78 -13.02 -26.44 -0.85
N TYR A 79 -14.18 -26.35 -1.50
CA TYR A 79 -14.53 -25.24 -2.38
C TYR A 79 -14.60 -23.89 -1.64
N ILE A 80 -15.28 -23.86 -0.49
CA ILE A 80 -15.33 -22.67 0.37
C ILE A 80 -13.93 -22.32 0.87
N GLY A 81 -13.11 -23.30 1.24
CA GLY A 81 -11.72 -23.11 1.61
C GLY A 81 -10.91 -22.42 0.51
N PHE A 82 -11.09 -22.81 -0.75
CA PHE A 82 -10.45 -22.14 -1.89
C PHE A 82 -10.92 -20.69 -2.07
N LEU A 83 -12.22 -20.41 -1.93
CA LEU A 83 -12.74 -19.04 -2.02
C LEU A 83 -12.18 -18.14 -0.91
N ILE A 84 -12.09 -18.66 0.32
CA ILE A 84 -11.48 -17.94 1.46
C ILE A 84 -10.00 -17.68 1.19
N LEU A 85 -9.26 -18.70 0.74
CA LEU A 85 -7.85 -18.57 0.42
C LEU A 85 -7.62 -17.54 -0.70
N GLN A 86 -8.41 -17.59 -1.77
CA GLN A 86 -8.37 -16.62 -2.87
C GLN A 86 -8.59 -15.18 -2.37
N PHE A 87 -9.61 -14.97 -1.54
CA PHE A 87 -9.88 -13.66 -0.96
C PHE A 87 -8.71 -13.18 -0.08
N TRP A 88 -8.16 -14.08 0.75
CA TRP A 88 -7.04 -13.75 1.61
C TRP A 88 -5.77 -13.38 0.83
N LEU A 89 -5.44 -14.15 -0.21
CA LEU A 89 -4.31 -13.85 -1.10
C LEU A 89 -4.50 -12.51 -1.83
N ALA A 90 -5.71 -12.25 -2.36
CA ALA A 90 -6.02 -10.99 -3.02
C ALA A 90 -5.92 -9.79 -2.06
N ARG A 91 -6.46 -9.92 -0.84
CA ARG A 91 -6.34 -8.91 0.22
C ARG A 91 -4.88 -8.63 0.58
N HIS A 92 -4.08 -9.68 0.73
CA HIS A 92 -2.66 -9.56 1.07
C HIS A 92 -1.85 -8.91 -0.05
N ALA A 93 -2.13 -9.26 -1.31
CA ALA A 93 -1.55 -8.63 -2.48
C ALA A 93 -1.87 -7.12 -2.51
N ALA A 94 -3.14 -6.74 -2.30
CA ALA A 94 -3.56 -5.34 -2.26
C ALA A 94 -2.82 -4.53 -1.16
N ALA A 95 -2.66 -5.11 0.03
CA ALA A 95 -1.90 -4.48 1.11
C ALA A 95 -0.40 -4.31 0.75
N THR A 96 0.18 -5.32 0.11
CA THR A 96 1.59 -5.30 -0.30
C THR A 96 1.84 -4.25 -1.38
N TYR A 97 1.00 -4.20 -2.42
CA TYR A 97 1.10 -3.19 -3.47
C TYR A 97 0.84 -1.78 -2.94
N GLY A 98 -0.10 -1.62 -1.99
CA GLY A 98 -0.32 -0.35 -1.31
C GLY A 98 0.94 0.15 -0.58
N ASN A 99 1.58 -0.71 0.21
CA ASN A 99 2.82 -0.36 0.90
C ASN A 99 3.96 -0.01 -0.08
N ARG A 100 4.07 -0.75 -1.19
CA ARG A 100 5.07 -0.46 -2.24
C ARG A 100 4.81 0.89 -2.91
N LEU A 101 3.56 1.22 -3.19
CA LEU A 101 3.17 2.51 -3.76
C LEU A 101 3.59 3.66 -2.84
N VAL A 102 3.20 3.60 -1.56
CA VAL A 102 3.53 4.63 -0.56
C VAL A 102 5.05 4.79 -0.44
N CYS A 103 5.78 3.69 -0.30
CA CYS A 103 7.24 3.71 -0.20
C CYS A 103 7.91 4.32 -1.43
N THR A 104 7.42 4.01 -2.63
CA THR A 104 7.99 4.56 -3.87
C THR A 104 7.73 6.05 -4.01
N VAL A 105 6.50 6.51 -3.75
CA VAL A 105 6.15 7.95 -3.73
C VAL A 105 7.08 8.71 -2.80
N LEU A 106 7.22 8.21 -1.57
CA LEU A 106 8.10 8.78 -0.55
C LEU A 106 9.58 8.78 -0.98
N ALA A 107 10.05 7.69 -1.60
CA ALA A 107 11.42 7.60 -2.11
C ALA A 107 11.69 8.58 -3.26
N ARG A 108 10.73 8.78 -4.17
CA ARG A 108 10.86 9.74 -5.27
C ARG A 108 10.92 11.17 -4.75
N ILE A 109 10.06 11.53 -3.80
CA ILE A 109 10.10 12.87 -3.16
C ILE A 109 11.42 13.08 -2.45
N ALA A 110 11.88 12.09 -1.68
CA ALA A 110 13.16 12.15 -1.00
C ALA A 110 14.34 12.34 -1.97
N ALA A 111 14.27 11.77 -3.18
CA ALA A 111 15.28 11.94 -4.22
C ALA A 111 15.21 13.30 -4.92
N SER A 112 14.03 13.91 -5.00
CA SER A 112 13.81 15.24 -5.61
C SER A 112 14.26 16.42 -4.75
N LEU A 113 14.57 16.19 -3.47
CA LEU A 113 15.00 17.23 -2.54
C LEU A 113 16.39 17.80 -2.89
N PRO A 114 16.58 19.14 -2.89
CA PRO A 114 17.83 19.78 -3.30
C PRO A 114 19.02 19.46 -2.38
N ASP A 115 20.22 19.48 -2.96
CA ASP A 115 21.47 18.89 -2.45
C ASP A 115 21.97 19.48 -1.10
N LYS A 116 21.51 20.68 -0.70
CA LYS A 116 21.79 21.24 0.64
C LYS A 116 21.18 20.39 1.77
N ALA A 117 19.98 19.86 1.58
CA ALA A 117 19.34 18.95 2.54
C ALA A 117 20.05 17.57 2.58
N ARG A 118 20.54 17.12 1.41
CA ARG A 118 21.33 15.88 1.28
C ARG A 118 22.70 15.97 1.95
N LYS A 119 23.38 17.12 1.84
CA LYS A 119 24.67 17.38 2.53
C LYS A 119 24.52 17.46 4.06
N SER A 120 23.47 18.10 4.56
CA SER A 120 23.13 18.08 6.01
C SER A 120 22.91 16.64 6.53
N ARG A 121 22.24 15.80 5.73
CA ARG A 121 22.02 14.37 6.03
C ARG A 121 23.33 13.57 6.14
N LYS A 122 24.29 13.84 5.27
CA LYS A 122 25.61 13.17 5.26
C LYS A 122 26.54 13.66 6.39
N ALA A 123 26.36 14.91 6.84
CA ALA A 123 27.10 15.48 7.98
C ALA A 123 26.63 14.92 9.33
N SER A 124 25.32 14.71 9.49
CA SER A 124 24.72 14.12 10.69
C SER A 124 24.96 12.62 10.85
N SER A 125 25.32 11.91 9.76
CA SER A 125 25.53 10.45 9.75
C SER A 125 26.99 10.02 9.82
N ARG A 126 27.94 10.97 9.92
CA ARG A 126 29.35 10.63 10.20
C ARG A 126 29.46 10.39 11.71
N PRO A 127 29.86 9.18 12.17
CA PRO A 127 30.26 9.00 13.55
C PRO A 127 31.43 9.94 13.81
N GLN A 128 31.39 10.69 14.93
CA GLN A 128 32.59 11.33 15.45
C GLN A 128 33.57 10.20 15.76
N VAL A 129 34.54 10.01 14.89
CA VAL A 129 35.70 9.16 15.16
C VAL A 129 36.46 9.88 16.27
N ALA A 130 36.33 9.34 17.48
CA ALA A 130 37.15 9.70 18.63
C ALA A 130 38.57 9.12 18.46
#